data_AF-A0A2V9BPE0-F1
#
_entry.id   AF-A0A2V9BPE0-F1
#
_cell.length_a   1.000
_cell.length_b   1.000
_cell.length_c   1.000
_cell.angle_alpha   90.00
_cell.angle_beta   90.00
_cell.angle_gamma   90.00
#
_symmetry.space_group_name_H-M   'P 1'
#
loop_
_entity.id
_entity.type
_entity.pdbx_description
1 polymer ?
#
loop_
_entity_poly.entity_id
_entity_poly.type
_entity_poly.pdbx_seq_one_letter_code
_entity_poly.pdbx_strand_id
1 'polypeptide(L)'
;KPAIAPRTSGIQDYFGSDSLVFFKSGDAQDMARSIEYVFSHPAEVTEIVKRGQEVFREHSWQKERQRLIGVVSGLLEKGNKKTDFTKEASL
;
A
#
# COMPACT_ATOMS: atom_id res chain seq x y z
N LYS A 1 -15.27 -4.78 -6.91
CA LYS A 1 -15.31 -4.12 -8.23
C LYS A 1 -13.91 -4.21 -8.83
N PRO A 2 -13.74 -4.60 -10.10
CA PRO A 2 -12.44 -4.57 -10.76
C PRO A 2 -11.92 -3.14 -10.91
N ALA A 3 -10.63 -2.97 -10.64
CA ALA A 3 -9.89 -1.74 -10.85
C ALA A 3 -8.72 -2.04 -11.80
N ILE A 4 -8.49 -1.14 -12.74
CA ILE A 4 -7.37 -1.18 -13.69
C ILE A 4 -6.53 0.06 -13.41
N ALA A 5 -5.22 -0.12 -13.22
CA ALA A 5 -4.34 0.97 -12.79
C ALA A 5 -3.01 0.98 -13.55
N PRO A 6 -2.35 2.14 -13.70
CA PRO A 6 -1.03 2.20 -14.29
C PRO A 6 -0.01 1.50 -13.39
N ARG A 7 0.97 0.81 -13.99
CA ARG A 7 2.08 0.15 -13.27
C ARG A 7 3.12 1.17 -12.83
N THR A 8 2.81 1.92 -11.79
CA THR A 8 3.73 2.88 -11.16
C THR A 8 4.22 2.35 -9.82
N SER A 9 5.42 2.78 -9.40
CA SER A 9 6.03 2.34 -8.13
C SER A 9 5.10 2.54 -6.93
N GLY A 10 4.48 3.72 -6.81
CA GLY A 10 3.61 4.02 -5.68
C GLY A 10 2.35 3.15 -5.58
N ILE A 11 1.88 2.55 -6.68
CA ILE A 11 0.79 1.58 -6.64
C ILE A 11 1.33 0.18 -6.33
N GLN A 12 2.51 -0.15 -6.86
CA GLN A 12 3.19 -1.43 -6.63
C GLN A 12 3.72 -1.59 -5.20
N ASP A 13 3.91 -0.50 -4.46
CA ASP A 13 4.24 -0.54 -3.03
C ASP A 13 3.12 -1.20 -2.18
N TYR A 14 1.90 -1.26 -2.72
CA TYR A 14 0.73 -1.86 -2.06
C TYR A 14 0.20 -3.08 -2.80
N PHE A 15 0.12 -3.03 -4.13
CA PHE A 15 -0.54 -4.07 -4.94
C PHE A 15 0.45 -4.85 -5.81
N GLY A 16 0.37 -6.18 -5.72
CA GLY A 16 1.09 -7.12 -6.58
C GLY A 16 0.34 -7.41 -7.89
N SER A 17 1.02 -8.07 -8.84
CA SER A 17 0.44 -8.43 -10.14
C SER A 17 -0.72 -9.44 -10.08
N ASP A 18 -0.90 -10.09 -8.93
CA ASP A 18 -1.95 -11.07 -8.65
C ASP A 18 -3.20 -10.45 -7.98
N SER A 19 -3.10 -9.19 -7.55
CA SER A 19 -4.09 -8.49 -6.74
C SER A 19 -4.64 -7.22 -7.40
N LEU A 20 -4.09 -6.83 -8.57
CA LEU A 20 -4.59 -5.73 -9.38
C LEU A 20 -4.26 -5.93 -10.86
N VAL A 21 -5.17 -5.52 -11.75
CA VAL A 21 -4.90 -5.49 -13.19
C VAL A 21 -4.14 -4.21 -13.53
N PHE A 22 -2.97 -4.36 -14.15
CA PHE A 22 -2.08 -3.26 -14.47
C PHE A 22 -1.94 -3.05 -15.97
N PHE A 23 -1.77 -1.78 -16.36
CA PHE A 23 -1.29 -1.40 -17.69
C PHE A 23 -0.03 -0.55 -17.60
N LYS A 24 0.77 -0.50 -18.67
CA LYS A 24 1.96 0.34 -18.76
C LYS A 24 1.59 1.83 -18.83
N SER A 25 2.19 2.64 -17.97
CA SER A 25 1.95 4.09 -17.96
C SER A 25 2.35 4.74 -19.29
N GLY A 26 1.49 5.59 -19.83
CA GLY A 26 1.68 6.24 -21.13
C GLY A 26 1.40 5.37 -22.36
N ASP A 27 0.96 4.11 -22.18
CA ASP A 27 0.62 3.20 -23.26
C ASP A 27 -0.90 2.97 -23.34
N ALA A 28 -1.55 3.72 -24.22
CA ALA A 28 -3.00 3.62 -24.42
C ALA A 28 -3.43 2.26 -25.00
N GLN A 29 -2.57 1.60 -25.79
CA GLN A 29 -2.88 0.30 -26.36
C GLN A 29 -2.84 -0.79 -25.28
N ASP A 30 -1.89 -0.69 -24.35
CA ASP A 30 -1.83 -1.59 -23.18
C ASP A 30 -3.02 -1.40 -22.24
N MET A 31 -3.48 -0.16 -22.08
CA MET A 31 -4.71 0.14 -21.36
C MET A 31 -5.94 -0.50 -22.04
N ALA A 32 -6.06 -0.39 -23.37
CA ALA A 32 -7.16 -0.99 -24.12
C ALA A 32 -7.18 -2.52 -23.97
N ARG A 33 -6.03 -3.18 -24.11
CA ARG A 33 -5.89 -4.64 -23.88
C ARG A 33 -6.28 -5.04 -22.46
N SER A 34 -5.91 -4.22 -21.47
CA SER A 34 -6.27 -4.48 -20.06
C SER A 34 -7.79 -4.40 -19.83
N ILE A 35 -8.47 -3.47 -20.49
CA ILE A 35 -9.94 -3.35 -20.44
C ILE A 35 -10.59 -4.57 -21.11
N GLU A 36 -10.11 -4.96 -22.30
CA GLU A 36 -10.60 -6.14 -23.01
C GLU A 36 -10.41 -7.42 -22.19
N TYR A 37 -9.24 -7.59 -21.57
CA TYR A 37 -8.96 -8.71 -20.67
C TYR A 37 -9.96 -8.76 -19.50
N VAL A 38 -10.20 -7.62 -18.84
CA VAL A 38 -11.16 -7.54 -17.72
C VAL A 38 -12.58 -7.92 -18.15
N PHE A 39 -12.98 -7.54 -19.36
CA PHE A 39 -14.29 -7.87 -19.90
C PHE A 39 -14.42 -9.34 -20.31
N SER A 40 -13.38 -9.90 -20.93
CA SER A 40 -13.39 -11.26 -21.50
C SER A 40 -13.09 -12.38 -20.50
N HIS A 41 -12.45 -12.07 -19.36
CA HIS A 41 -12.03 -13.06 -18.35
C HIS A 41 -12.65 -12.81 -16.96
N PRO A 42 -13.99 -12.73 -16.83
CA PRO A 42 -14.64 -12.30 -15.58
C PRO A 42 -14.35 -13.23 -14.38
N ALA A 43 -14.19 -14.53 -14.60
CA ALA A 43 -13.88 -15.49 -13.55
C ALA A 43 -12.48 -15.25 -12.95
N GLU A 44 -11.47 -15.08 -13.80
CA GLU A 44 -10.10 -14.81 -13.38
C GLU A 44 -9.98 -13.45 -12.68
N VAL A 45 -10.64 -12.44 -13.23
CA VAL A 45 -10.69 -11.09 -12.67
C VAL A 45 -11.35 -11.07 -11.29
N THR A 46 -12.35 -11.93 -11.07
CA THR A 46 -13.01 -12.05 -9.76
C THR A 46 -12.01 -12.48 -8.68
N GLU A 47 -11.14 -13.43 -8.99
CA GLU A 47 -10.08 -13.86 -8.06
C GLU A 47 -9.04 -12.77 -7.81
N ILE A 48 -8.65 -12.02 -8.85
CA ILE A 48 -7.75 -10.86 -8.71
C ILE A 48 -8.37 -9.81 -7.79
N VAL A 49 -9.67 -9.50 -7.98
CA VAL A 49 -10.40 -8.55 -7.14
C VAL A 49 -10.48 -9.00 -5.69
N LYS A 50 -10.69 -10.29 -5.46
CA LYS A 50 -10.75 -10.85 -4.10
C LYS A 50 -9.43 -10.64 -3.37
N ARG A 51 -8.30 -10.95 -4.00
CA ARG A 51 -6.95 -10.70 -3.45
C ARG A 51 -6.69 -9.21 -3.25
N GLY A 52 -7.05 -8.37 -4.22
CA GLY A 52 -6.93 -6.91 -4.10
C GLY A 52 -7.72 -6.33 -2.93
N GLN A 53 -8.89 -6.88 -2.63
CA GLN A 53 -9.67 -6.47 -1.46
C GLN A 53 -9.02 -6.89 -0.14
N GLU A 54 -8.32 -8.02 -0.10
CA GLU A 54 -7.55 -8.46 1.08
C GLU A 54 -6.41 -7.47 1.35
N VAL A 55 -5.61 -7.16 0.33
CA VAL A 55 -4.55 -6.15 0.38
C VAL A 55 -5.08 -4.80 0.86
N PHE A 56 -6.19 -4.32 0.29
CA PHE A 56 -6.80 -3.04 0.69
C PHE A 56 -7.23 -3.02 2.17
N ARG A 57 -7.77 -4.14 2.70
CA ARG A 57 -8.14 -4.25 4.12
C ARG A 57 -6.93 -4.29 5.06
N GLU A 58 -5.79 -4.76 4.58
CA GLU A 58 -4.54 -4.75 5.32
C GLU A 58 -3.90 -3.36 5.39
N HIS A 59 -4.02 -2.59 4.31
CA HIS A 59 -3.50 -1.22 4.21
C HIS A 59 -4.55 -0.14 4.48
N SER A 60 -5.56 -0.43 5.31
CA SER A 60 -6.56 0.57 5.66
C SER A 60 -5.93 1.73 6.43
N TRP A 61 -6.43 2.95 6.21
CA TRP A 61 -5.94 4.16 6.89
C TRP A 61 -5.95 4.02 8.41
N GLN A 62 -6.91 3.27 8.97
CA GLN A 62 -6.95 2.98 10.41
C GLN A 62 -5.69 2.26 10.89
N LYS A 63 -5.22 1.23 10.15
CA LYS A 63 -4.00 0.49 10.49
C LYS A 63 -2.74 1.32 10.25
N GLU A 64 -2.67 2.04 9.13
CA GLU A 64 -1.50 2.86 8.81
C GLU A 64 -1.34 4.02 9.80
N ARG A 65 -2.44 4.62 10.24
CA ARG A 65 -2.43 5.62 11.33
C ARG A 65 -1.88 5.04 12.63
N GLN A 66 -2.28 3.83 13.00
CA GLN A 66 -1.76 3.18 14.22
C GLN A 66 -0.25 2.96 14.11
N ARG A 67 0.23 2.51 12.95
CA ARG A 67 1.67 2.34 12.69
C ARG A 67 2.43 3.66 12.83
N LEU A 68 1.94 4.73 12.19
CA LEU A 68 2.56 6.06 12.28
C LEU A 68 2.64 6.56 13.72
N ILE A 69 1.53 6.47 14.48
CA ILE A 69 1.50 6.88 15.88
C ILE A 69 2.51 6.07 16.70
N GLY A 70 2.58 4.75 16.51
CA GLY A 70 3.55 3.90 17.21
C GLY A 70 5.01 4.31 16.97
N VAL A 71 5.36 4.64 15.71
CA VAL A 71 6.72 5.12 15.38
C VAL A 71 7.00 6.46 16.05
N VAL A 72 6.07 7.42 15.96
CA VAL A 72 6.25 8.76 16.55
C VAL A 72 6.36 8.68 18.08
N SER A 73 5.48 7.92 18.73
CA SER A 73 5.53 7.70 20.19
C SER A 73 6.86 7.09 20.63
N GLY A 74 7.35 6.07 19.92
CA GLY A 74 8.64 5.45 20.24
C GLY A 74 9.84 6.38 20.05
N LEU A 75 9.79 7.29 19.08
CA LEU A 75 10.82 8.31 18.89
C LEU A 75 10.80 9.36 20.02
N LEU A 76 9.61 9.82 20.41
CA LEU A 76 9.44 10.78 21.51
C LEU A 76 9.93 10.19 22.85
N GLU A 77 9.60 8.93 23.15
CA GLU A 77 10.07 8.25 24.37
C GLU A 77 11.59 8.11 24.41
N LYS A 78 12.22 7.76 23.27
CA LYS A 78 13.70 7.70 23.17
C LYS A 78 14.35 9.07 23.31
N GLY A 79 13.72 10.11 22.76
CA GLY A 79 14.15 11.50 22.94
C GLY A 79 14.11 11.92 24.41
N ASN A 80 13.00 11.63 25.09
CA ASN A 80 12.82 11.97 26.51
C ASN A 80 13.83 11.26 27.43
N LYS A 81 14.11 9.97 27.18
CA LYS A 81 15.11 9.20 27.94
C LYS A 81 16.53 9.76 27.78
N LYS A 82 16.89 10.27 26.59
CA LYS A 82 18.21 10.89 26.39
C LYS A 82 18.39 12.19 27.19
N THR A 83 17.33 12.96 27.39
CA THR A 83 17.36 14.20 28.19
C THR A 83 17.44 13.97 29.70
N ASP A 84 16.95 12.85 30.22
CA ASP A 84 17.10 12.49 31.64
C ASP A 84 18.52 11.97 31.95
N PHE A 85 19.09 11.12 31.08
CA PHE A 85 20.47 10.64 31.26
C PHE A 85 21.54 11.73 31.20
N THR A 86 21.29 12.84 30.50
CA THR A 86 22.21 13.99 30.49
C THR A 86 22.09 14.86 31.73
N LYS A 87 20.97 14.82 32.45
CA LYS A 87 20.81 15.55 33.72
C LYS A 87 21.46 14.83 34.90
N GLU A 88 21.48 13.50 34.92
CA GLU A 88 22.12 12.75 36.03
C GLU A 88 23.66 12.72 35.96
N ALA A 89 24.26 12.89 34.77
CA ALA A 89 25.72 12.88 34.60
C ALA A 89 26.42 14.21 34.93
N SER A 90 25.69 15.21 35.45
CA SER A 90 26.21 16.57 35.75
C SER A 90 26.18 16.94 37.24
N LEU A 91 26.04 15.96 38.14
CA LEU A 91 26.12 16.16 39.61
C LEU A 91 27.42 15.58 40.19
#